data_AF-A0A3M7GJE4-F1
#
_entry.id   AF-A0A3M7GJE4-F1
#
_cell.length_a   1.000
_cell.length_b   1.000
_cell.length_c   1.000
_cell.angle_alpha   90.00
_cell.angle_beta   90.00
_cell.angle_gamma   90.00
#
_symmetry.space_group_name_H-M   'P 1'
#
loop_
_entity.id
_entity.type
_entity.pdbx_description
1 polymer ?
#
loop_
_entity_poly.entity_id
_entity_poly.type
_entity_poly.pdbx_seq_one_letter_code
_entity_poly.pdbx_strand_id
1 'polypeptide(L)'
;MPVDMEKESVPGQDKQNFTSLAKLNDRLDDLWIKYLDCLDRYQRAQESVQKALSSGFFSLAQANFKSSAGRRYGQDFYDERMKASKRVQILGNDGDRVLNISMAPTVTPSDSTEGPKHKPEAGQQPSPPRTPTPEDEDVKAADKSEQSATLDDRKGQDSEKSGQTHQSGARSPLTWFGILTPRELRSAQQSFSSAISTPTESAVNAAREMRQLEAEINRTRKAVRKAEKGGTA
;
A
#
# COMPACT_ATOMS: atom_id res chain seq x y z
N MET A 1 9.12 -67.01 -47.64
CA MET A 1 10.07 -66.28 -46.77
C MET A 1 10.33 -64.92 -47.39
N PRO A 2 9.92 -63.83 -46.75
CA PRO A 2 10.53 -62.52 -46.95
C PRO A 2 11.41 -62.15 -45.74
N VAL A 3 12.50 -61.48 -46.05
CA VAL A 3 13.66 -61.22 -45.20
C VAL A 3 13.37 -60.00 -44.30
N ASP A 4 13.60 -60.16 -43.00
CA ASP A 4 13.56 -59.08 -42.01
C ASP A 4 14.60 -58.00 -42.37
N MET A 5 14.13 -56.78 -42.60
CA MET A 5 14.99 -55.59 -42.66
C MET A 5 15.22 -55.10 -41.23
N GLU A 6 16.38 -55.41 -40.67
CA GLU A 6 16.89 -54.79 -39.46
C GLU A 6 17.05 -53.29 -39.66
N LYS A 7 16.35 -52.53 -38.83
CA LYS A 7 16.41 -51.07 -38.76
C LYS A 7 17.62 -50.72 -37.87
N GLU A 8 18.80 -50.57 -38.46
CA GLU A 8 19.99 -50.11 -37.73
C GLU A 8 19.75 -48.69 -37.18
N SER A 9 19.74 -48.56 -35.84
CA SER A 9 19.67 -47.27 -35.16
C SER A 9 21.03 -46.57 -35.23
N VAL A 10 21.03 -45.31 -35.66
CA VAL A 10 22.25 -44.51 -35.80
C VAL A 10 22.75 -44.08 -34.42
N PRO A 11 23.95 -44.49 -33.97
CA PRO A 11 24.43 -44.33 -32.59
C PRO A 11 24.65 -42.87 -32.13
N GLY A 12 24.57 -41.90 -33.05
CA GLY A 12 24.67 -40.47 -32.75
C GLY A 12 23.36 -39.83 -32.27
N GLN A 13 22.19 -40.39 -32.64
CA GLN A 13 20.89 -39.80 -32.31
C GLN A 13 20.50 -40.05 -30.85
N ASP A 14 20.81 -41.23 -30.31
CA ASP A 14 20.50 -41.58 -28.92
C ASP A 14 21.26 -40.72 -27.91
N LYS A 15 22.54 -40.41 -28.20
CA LYS A 15 23.36 -39.52 -27.35
C LYS A 15 22.86 -38.07 -27.36
N GLN A 16 22.39 -37.59 -28.50
CA GLN A 16 21.82 -36.24 -28.61
C GLN A 16 20.46 -36.14 -27.92
N ASN A 17 19.61 -37.16 -28.06
CA ASN A 17 18.32 -37.25 -27.38
C ASN A 17 18.50 -37.31 -25.86
N PHE A 18 19.45 -38.11 -25.37
CA PHE A 18 19.76 -38.20 -23.94
C PHE A 18 20.26 -36.86 -23.37
N THR A 19 21.15 -36.18 -24.09
CA THR A 19 21.65 -34.85 -23.70
C THR A 19 20.52 -33.80 -23.72
N SER A 20 19.60 -33.89 -24.68
CA SER A 20 18.44 -32.99 -24.76
C SER A 20 17.44 -33.24 -23.64
N LEU A 21 17.22 -34.49 -23.27
CA LEU A 21 16.33 -34.87 -22.17
C LEU A 21 16.89 -34.40 -20.82
N ALA A 22 18.19 -34.60 -20.58
CA ALA A 22 18.88 -34.13 -19.38
C ALA A 22 18.71 -32.61 -19.20
N LYS A 23 19.00 -31.82 -20.24
CA LYS A 23 18.82 -30.35 -20.21
C LYS A 23 17.38 -29.92 -19.89
N LEU A 24 16.40 -30.70 -20.33
CA LEU A 24 15.00 -30.38 -20.11
C LEU A 24 14.56 -30.72 -18.69
N ASN A 25 15.13 -31.77 -18.09
CA ASN A 25 14.96 -32.10 -16.68
C ASN A 25 15.64 -31.06 -15.79
N ASP A 26 16.88 -30.66 -16.10
CA ASP A 26 17.57 -29.58 -15.36
C ASP A 26 16.74 -28.29 -15.37
N ARG A 27 16.18 -27.95 -16.54
CA ARG A 27 15.27 -26.79 -16.65
C ARG A 27 14.00 -26.96 -15.85
N LEU A 28 13.47 -28.17 -15.72
CA LEU A 28 12.27 -28.46 -14.95
C LEU A 28 12.55 -28.33 -13.45
N ASP A 29 13.71 -28.79 -12.99
CA ASP A 29 14.16 -28.64 -11.60
C ASP A 29 14.37 -27.15 -11.25
N ASP A 30 15.00 -26.38 -12.13
CA ASP A 30 15.15 -24.92 -11.97
C ASP A 30 13.79 -24.21 -11.83
N LEU A 31 12.78 -24.65 -12.58
CA LEU A 31 11.44 -24.09 -12.51
C LEU A 31 10.74 -24.45 -11.19
N TRP A 32 10.94 -25.67 -10.68
CA TRP A 32 10.41 -26.06 -9.37
C TRP A 32 11.06 -25.29 -8.23
N ILE A 33 12.38 -25.09 -8.27
CA ILE A 33 13.09 -24.29 -7.27
C ILE A 33 12.48 -22.88 -7.22
N LYS A 34 12.35 -22.22 -8.39
CA LYS A 34 11.71 -20.90 -8.48
C LYS A 34 10.26 -20.89 -7.98
N TYR A 35 9.51 -21.94 -8.27
CA TYR A 35 8.13 -22.07 -7.82
C TYR A 35 8.04 -22.19 -6.30
N LEU A 36 8.90 -23.00 -5.68
CA LEU A 36 8.95 -23.17 -4.23
C LEU A 36 9.40 -21.89 -3.52
N ASP A 37 10.39 -21.17 -4.05
CA ASP A 37 10.79 -19.86 -3.53
C ASP A 37 9.64 -18.83 -3.63
N CYS A 38 8.87 -18.90 -4.71
CA CYS A 38 7.71 -18.05 -4.90
C CYS A 38 6.58 -18.39 -3.92
N LEU A 39 6.38 -19.67 -3.66
CA LEU A 39 5.40 -20.16 -2.68
C LEU A 39 5.76 -19.73 -1.26
N ASP A 40 7.03 -19.83 -0.85
CA ASP A 40 7.51 -19.36 0.46
C ASP A 40 7.31 -17.84 0.60
N ARG A 41 7.68 -17.06 -0.43
CA ARG A 41 7.40 -15.61 -0.45
C ARG A 41 5.91 -15.30 -0.28
N TYR A 42 5.05 -16.03 -1.00
CA TYR A 42 3.59 -15.88 -0.89
C TYR A 42 3.10 -16.18 0.54
N GLN A 43 3.53 -17.30 1.13
CA GLN A 43 3.12 -17.71 2.48
C GLN A 43 3.55 -16.69 3.54
N ARG A 44 4.82 -16.26 3.52
CA ARG A 44 5.33 -15.23 4.45
C ARG A 44 4.58 -13.90 4.30
N ALA A 45 4.27 -13.53 3.07
CA ALA A 45 3.50 -12.32 2.79
C ALA A 45 2.07 -12.43 3.35
N GLN A 46 1.40 -13.56 3.15
CA GLN A 46 0.08 -13.84 3.72
C GLN A 46 0.07 -13.80 5.25
N GLU A 47 1.06 -14.43 5.90
CA GLU A 47 1.21 -14.38 7.36
C GLU A 47 1.37 -12.96 7.88
N SER A 48 2.16 -12.13 7.18
CA SER A 48 2.35 -10.72 7.51
C SER A 48 1.06 -9.93 7.38
N VAL A 49 0.30 -10.13 6.28
CA VAL A 49 -1.03 -9.52 6.08
C VAL A 49 -1.98 -9.94 7.20
N GLN A 50 -2.06 -11.23 7.52
CA GLN A 50 -2.93 -11.75 8.57
C GLN A 50 -2.59 -11.17 9.95
N LYS A 51 -1.30 -11.10 10.29
CA LYS A 51 -0.83 -10.49 11.54
C LYS A 51 -1.19 -9.01 11.63
N ALA A 52 -1.00 -8.26 10.55
CA ALA A 52 -1.35 -6.85 10.51
C ALA A 52 -2.87 -6.63 10.59
N LEU A 53 -3.68 -7.41 9.87
CA LEU A 53 -5.14 -7.32 9.92
C LEU A 53 -5.69 -7.67 11.31
N SER A 54 -5.26 -8.79 11.89
CA SER A 54 -5.69 -9.21 13.23
C SER A 54 -5.35 -8.15 14.29
N SER A 55 -4.13 -7.62 14.27
CA SER A 55 -3.71 -6.48 15.10
C SER A 55 -4.60 -5.25 14.89
N GLY A 56 -4.91 -4.92 13.63
CA GLY A 56 -5.72 -3.76 13.26
C GLY A 56 -7.15 -3.88 13.77
N PHE A 57 -7.79 -5.03 13.55
CA PHE A 57 -9.15 -5.30 14.04
C PHE A 57 -9.22 -5.33 15.56
N PHE A 58 -8.22 -5.92 16.23
CA PHE A 58 -8.16 -5.90 17.69
C PHE A 58 -8.05 -4.47 18.24
N SER A 59 -7.17 -3.65 17.66
CA SER A 59 -7.01 -2.24 18.06
C SER A 59 -8.27 -1.43 17.78
N LEU A 60 -8.95 -1.68 16.66
CA LEU A 60 -10.22 -1.04 16.32
C LEU A 60 -11.32 -1.44 17.31
N ALA A 61 -11.41 -2.72 17.67
CA ALA A 61 -12.37 -3.19 18.68
C ALA A 61 -12.10 -2.53 20.05
N GLN A 62 -10.83 -2.41 20.45
CA GLN A 62 -10.45 -1.72 21.67
C GLN A 62 -10.80 -0.23 21.62
N ALA A 63 -10.59 0.45 20.49
CA ALA A 63 -10.99 1.83 20.29
C ALA A 63 -12.51 2.01 20.43
N ASN A 64 -13.29 1.12 19.79
CA ASN A 64 -14.74 1.13 19.87
C ASN A 64 -15.25 0.88 21.30
N PHE A 65 -14.59 -0.01 22.04
CA PHE A 65 -14.95 -0.31 23.44
C PHE A 65 -14.69 0.87 24.38
N LYS A 66 -13.57 1.58 24.18
CA LYS A 66 -13.17 2.74 25.00
C LYS A 66 -13.84 4.06 24.58
N SER A 67 -14.65 4.05 23.53
CA SER A 67 -15.29 5.25 23.02
C SER A 67 -16.38 5.74 23.98
N SER A 68 -16.14 6.89 24.61
CA SER A 68 -17.14 7.56 25.43
C SER A 68 -18.32 8.01 24.55
N ALA A 69 -19.55 7.72 24.96
CA ALA A 69 -20.83 8.01 24.27
C ALA A 69 -21.32 6.96 23.26
N GLY A 70 -20.81 5.72 23.27
CA GLY A 70 -21.35 4.64 22.42
C GLY A 70 -21.11 4.85 20.91
N ARG A 71 -20.27 5.84 20.56
CA ARG A 71 -19.92 6.20 19.19
C ARG A 71 -18.93 5.18 18.64
N ARG A 72 -19.32 4.46 17.59
CA ARG A 72 -18.44 3.51 16.90
C ARG A 72 -17.65 4.23 15.81
N TYR A 73 -16.37 3.91 15.68
CA TYR A 73 -15.57 4.36 14.54
C TYR A 73 -16.00 3.58 13.30
N GLY A 74 -16.60 4.28 12.34
CA GLY A 74 -17.20 3.66 11.16
C GLY A 74 -17.41 4.65 10.03
N GLN A 75 -18.09 4.19 8.98
CA GLN A 75 -18.32 4.93 7.74
C GLN A 75 -19.10 6.23 7.95
N ASP A 76 -19.92 6.32 8.99
CA ASP A 76 -20.73 7.50 9.31
C ASP A 76 -19.91 8.78 9.53
N PHE A 77 -18.60 8.64 9.75
CA PHE A 77 -17.69 9.77 9.96
C PHE A 77 -16.84 10.11 8.75
N TYR A 78 -16.93 9.36 7.65
CA TYR A 78 -16.08 9.60 6.48
C TYR A 78 -16.43 10.94 5.83
N ASP A 79 -15.40 11.73 5.52
CA ASP A 79 -15.55 12.98 4.76
C ASP A 79 -15.87 12.64 3.30
N GLU A 80 -16.93 13.23 2.74
CA GLU A 80 -17.30 13.07 1.33
C GLU A 80 -16.18 13.48 0.36
N ARG A 81 -15.29 14.37 0.81
CA ARG A 81 -14.14 14.86 0.03
C ARG A 81 -12.92 13.95 0.14
N MET A 82 -13.06 12.76 0.73
CA MET A 82 -11.96 11.84 0.94
C MET A 82 -11.24 11.48 -0.37
N LYS A 83 -9.90 11.39 -0.30
CA LYS A 83 -9.06 10.91 -1.39
C LYS A 83 -8.27 9.70 -0.92
N ALA A 84 -8.04 8.76 -1.82
CA ALA A 84 -7.29 7.54 -1.52
C ALA A 84 -5.85 7.87 -1.07
N SER A 85 -5.49 7.48 0.16
CA SER A 85 -4.14 7.66 0.70
C SER A 85 -3.13 6.69 0.08
N LYS A 86 -3.59 5.52 -0.36
CA LYS A 86 -2.78 4.51 -1.06
C LYS A 86 -3.39 4.23 -2.43
N ARG A 87 -2.53 4.05 -3.41
CA ARG A 87 -2.90 3.78 -4.80
C ARG A 87 -2.18 2.53 -5.28
N VAL A 88 -2.89 1.75 -6.07
CA VAL A 88 -2.36 0.56 -6.72
C VAL A 88 -2.07 0.92 -8.17
N GLN A 89 -0.88 0.60 -8.63
CA GLN A 89 -0.49 0.70 -10.03
C GLN A 89 -0.10 -0.68 -10.52
N ILE A 90 -0.47 -0.99 -11.75
CA ILE A 90 -0.09 -2.23 -12.41
C ILE A 90 0.87 -1.84 -13.54
N LEU A 91 2.13 -2.24 -13.43
CA LEU A 91 3.19 -1.92 -14.38
C LEU A 91 3.55 -3.17 -15.19
N GLY A 92 3.86 -3.03 -16.47
CA GLY A 92 4.38 -4.11 -17.31
C GLY A 92 3.57 -4.39 -18.57
N ASN A 93 4.17 -5.12 -19.50
CA ASN A 93 3.52 -5.59 -20.73
C ASN A 93 2.65 -6.83 -20.48
N ASP A 94 1.88 -7.22 -21.48
CA ASP A 94 0.95 -8.34 -21.35
C ASP A 94 1.70 -9.63 -20.98
N GLY A 95 1.24 -10.28 -19.89
CA GLY A 95 1.92 -11.39 -19.25
C GLY A 95 2.86 -10.99 -18.10
N ASP A 96 3.51 -9.81 -18.14
CA ASP A 96 4.52 -9.40 -17.13
C ASP A 96 4.06 -8.34 -16.09
N ARG A 97 2.76 -8.27 -15.81
CA ARG A 97 2.16 -7.19 -15.00
C ARG A 97 2.46 -7.26 -13.49
N VAL A 98 3.33 -6.41 -12.99
CA VAL A 98 3.67 -6.30 -11.55
C VAL A 98 2.75 -5.27 -10.88
N LEU A 99 2.21 -5.64 -9.71
CA LEU A 99 1.45 -4.74 -8.86
C LEU A 99 2.42 -3.93 -7.98
N ASN A 100 2.22 -2.63 -7.90
CA ASN A 100 2.95 -1.73 -7.02
C ASN A 100 1.96 -0.91 -6.18
N ILE A 101 2.14 -0.87 -4.86
CA ILE A 101 1.31 -0.06 -3.97
C ILE A 101 2.12 1.15 -3.49
N SER A 102 1.75 2.33 -3.99
CA SER A 102 2.36 3.60 -3.60
C SER A 102 1.43 4.42 -2.71
N MET A 103 1.99 5.27 -1.87
CA MET A 103 1.22 6.33 -1.22
C MET A 103 0.95 7.43 -2.25
N ALA A 104 -0.26 7.98 -2.25
CA ALA A 104 -0.58 9.09 -3.15
C ALA A 104 0.36 10.27 -2.81
N PRO A 105 1.14 10.79 -3.77
CA PRO A 105 1.87 12.03 -3.54
C PRO A 105 0.86 13.15 -3.34
N THR A 106 1.11 14.02 -2.36
CA THR A 106 0.40 15.28 -2.21
C THR A 106 0.42 15.99 -3.55
N VAL A 107 -0.74 16.14 -4.17
CA VAL A 107 -0.89 16.68 -5.53
C VAL A 107 -0.32 18.10 -5.54
N THR A 108 0.89 18.29 -6.07
CA THR A 108 1.24 19.55 -6.71
C THR A 108 0.57 19.53 -8.07
N PRO A 109 -0.24 20.54 -8.43
CA PRO A 109 -0.77 20.63 -9.78
C PRO A 109 0.39 20.93 -10.72
N SER A 110 0.82 19.91 -11.46
CA SER A 110 1.68 20.09 -12.63
C SER A 110 0.76 20.44 -13.80
N ASP A 111 0.58 21.74 -14.05
CA ASP A 111 0.07 22.26 -15.31
C ASP A 111 1.13 23.14 -15.97
N SER A 112 1.71 22.58 -17.03
CA SER A 112 2.24 23.15 -18.29
C SER A 112 3.22 24.34 -18.34
N THR A 113 4.22 24.14 -19.22
CA THR A 113 4.81 25.09 -20.19
C THR A 113 6.22 25.67 -19.93
N GLU A 114 7.02 25.63 -21.00
CA GLU A 114 8.40 26.09 -21.17
C GLU A 114 8.65 27.59 -20.88
N GLY A 115 9.64 27.86 -20.02
CA GLY A 115 10.66 28.96 -20.06
C GLY A 115 10.24 30.45 -19.90
N PRO A 116 11.19 31.39 -19.66
CA PRO A 116 12.58 31.26 -19.22
C PRO A 116 13.01 32.18 -18.02
N LYS A 117 14.03 31.71 -17.29
CA LYS A 117 15.08 32.41 -16.52
C LYS A 117 14.86 33.86 -16.06
N HIS A 118 14.94 34.09 -14.74
CA HIS A 118 15.82 35.15 -14.18
C HIS A 118 16.36 34.75 -12.78
N LYS A 119 17.60 35.18 -12.54
CA LYS A 119 18.56 34.83 -11.48
C LYS A 119 18.12 35.24 -10.06
N PRO A 120 18.77 34.68 -9.01
CA PRO A 120 18.49 34.93 -7.61
C PRO A 120 19.27 36.14 -7.09
N GLU A 121 18.69 36.94 -6.20
CA GLU A 121 19.42 37.93 -5.45
C GLU A 121 19.03 37.91 -3.98
N ALA A 122 20.06 38.06 -3.17
CA ALA A 122 20.15 37.67 -1.78
C ALA A 122 19.49 38.68 -0.83
N GLY A 123 19.18 38.21 0.38
CA GLY A 123 19.59 38.97 1.56
C GLY A 123 18.53 39.23 2.62
N GLN A 124 18.73 38.54 3.75
CA GLN A 124 18.66 39.10 5.12
C GLN A 124 17.30 39.14 5.84
N GLN A 125 17.06 38.07 6.61
CA GLN A 125 16.55 38.12 7.99
C GLN A 125 17.63 38.73 8.93
N PRO A 126 17.40 38.94 10.24
CA PRO A 126 16.30 39.58 10.97
C PRO A 126 16.82 40.61 12.01
N SER A 127 15.95 41.40 12.64
CA SER A 127 16.12 41.83 14.06
C SER A 127 14.81 42.38 14.65
N PRO A 128 14.34 41.88 15.81
CA PRO A 128 13.36 42.52 16.71
C PRO A 128 14.11 43.24 17.86
N PRO A 129 13.51 43.55 19.03
CA PRO A 129 12.25 44.24 19.37
C PRO A 129 12.51 45.47 20.29
N ARG A 130 11.53 46.35 20.52
CA ARG A 130 11.43 47.14 21.78
C ARG A 130 9.98 47.43 22.15
N THR A 131 9.50 46.80 23.23
CA THR A 131 8.48 47.32 24.14
C THR A 131 9.10 48.38 25.06
N PRO A 132 8.28 49.30 25.62
CA PRO A 132 7.98 49.16 27.04
C PRO A 132 6.50 49.41 27.40
N THR A 133 6.10 48.72 28.46
CA THR A 133 4.94 48.91 29.33
C THR A 133 4.90 50.32 29.96
N PRO A 134 3.75 50.69 30.57
CA PRO A 134 3.80 50.78 32.04
C PRO A 134 2.63 50.06 32.74
N GLU A 135 2.95 49.71 33.98
CA GLU A 135 2.18 49.06 35.03
C GLU A 135 1.36 50.10 35.82
N ASP A 136 0.28 49.64 36.47
CA ASP A 136 -0.15 49.92 37.86
C ASP A 136 -1.50 49.18 38.07
N GLU A 137 -1.54 48.06 38.82
CA GLU A 137 -1.80 47.96 40.29
C GLU A 137 -3.26 48.35 40.64
N ASP A 138 -4.07 47.68 41.46
CA ASP A 138 -4.10 46.42 42.22
C ASP A 138 -5.45 46.47 42.99
N VAL A 139 -6.35 45.47 42.96
CA VAL A 139 -7.29 45.20 44.10
C VAL A 139 -7.91 43.78 44.07
N LYS A 140 -7.47 42.93 45.01
CA LYS A 140 -8.14 41.91 45.86
C LYS A 140 -9.43 41.13 45.44
N ALA A 141 -9.28 39.81 45.59
CA ALA A 141 -10.01 38.86 46.48
C ALA A 141 -11.46 38.40 46.23
N ALA A 142 -11.56 37.07 46.04
CA ALA A 142 -12.41 36.07 46.73
C ALA A 142 -13.96 36.08 46.67
N ASP A 143 -14.45 34.93 46.19
CA ASP A 143 -15.53 34.08 46.74
C ASP A 143 -16.86 33.94 45.97
N LYS A 144 -17.27 32.66 45.90
CA LYS A 144 -18.62 32.06 45.86
C LYS A 144 -19.57 32.17 44.65
N SER A 145 -19.74 30.99 44.03
CA SER A 145 -20.95 30.18 43.85
C SER A 145 -22.35 30.79 43.63
N GLU A 146 -23.11 30.03 42.81
CA GLU A 146 -24.57 29.94 42.62
C GLU A 146 -25.17 30.83 41.51
N GLN A 147 -25.50 30.31 40.33
CA GLN A 147 -26.62 29.46 39.88
C GLN A 147 -27.86 30.26 39.43
N SER A 148 -28.28 29.95 38.19
CA SER A 148 -29.64 30.08 37.62
C SER A 148 -30.06 31.40 36.96
N ALA A 149 -30.25 31.37 35.63
CA ALA A 149 -31.52 31.68 34.95
C ALA A 149 -31.36 31.73 33.41
N THR A 150 -31.85 30.67 32.77
CA THR A 150 -32.70 30.62 31.55
C THR A 150 -33.00 31.88 30.70
N LEU A 151 -32.80 31.68 29.38
CA LEU A 151 -33.65 32.00 28.19
C LEU A 151 -33.29 33.15 27.22
N ASP A 152 -33.25 32.72 25.96
CA ASP A 152 -33.66 33.34 24.68
C ASP A 152 -32.79 34.30 23.84
N ASP A 153 -32.35 33.74 22.70
CA ASP A 153 -32.58 34.18 21.31
C ASP A 153 -32.31 35.65 20.92
N ARG A 154 -31.16 35.90 20.26
CA ARG A 154 -31.03 36.93 19.22
C ARG A 154 -30.10 36.52 18.07
N LYS A 155 -30.77 36.16 16.98
CA LYS A 155 -30.41 36.26 15.56
C LYS A 155 -29.37 37.35 15.18
N GLY A 156 -28.35 36.90 14.45
CA GLY A 156 -27.83 37.54 13.23
C GLY A 156 -26.76 38.63 13.37
N GLN A 157 -25.54 38.31 12.96
CA GLN A 157 -24.76 39.21 12.10
C GLN A 157 -23.68 38.45 11.33
N ASP A 158 -23.80 38.54 9.99
CA ASP A 158 -22.74 38.30 9.03
C ASP A 158 -21.46 39.02 9.45
N SER A 159 -20.35 38.29 9.38
CA SER A 159 -19.08 38.93 9.07
C SER A 159 -18.30 37.98 8.19
N GLU A 160 -18.52 38.14 6.88
CA GLU A 160 -17.60 37.70 5.84
C GLU A 160 -16.20 38.23 6.17
N LYS A 161 -15.27 37.32 6.40
CA LYS A 161 -13.84 37.60 6.19
C LYS A 161 -13.27 36.48 5.34
N SER A 162 -13.37 36.72 4.04
CA SER A 162 -12.54 36.10 3.01
C SER A 162 -11.07 36.19 3.40
N GLY A 163 -10.33 35.09 3.18
CA GLY A 163 -8.87 35.10 3.18
C GLY A 163 -8.23 33.97 3.97
N GLN A 164 -8.23 32.77 3.39
CA GLN A 164 -7.02 31.95 3.16
C GLN A 164 -7.47 30.58 2.65
N THR A 165 -7.38 30.39 1.34
CA THR A 165 -7.28 29.05 0.74
C THR A 165 -6.00 28.41 1.25
N HIS A 166 -6.06 27.77 2.42
CA HIS A 166 -5.10 26.77 2.79
C HIS A 166 -5.23 25.66 1.74
N GLN A 167 -4.24 25.58 0.85
CA GLN A 167 -3.99 24.37 0.08
C GLN A 167 -3.75 23.26 1.11
N SER A 168 -4.81 22.54 1.48
CA SER A 168 -4.68 21.49 2.46
C SER A 168 -3.92 20.36 1.79
N GLY A 169 -2.66 20.19 2.20
CA GLY A 169 -2.01 18.89 2.10
C GLY A 169 -2.98 17.81 2.58
N ALA A 170 -2.89 16.61 1.99
CA ALA A 170 -3.85 15.53 2.20
C ALA A 170 -4.20 15.39 3.69
N ARG A 171 -5.42 15.79 4.08
CA ARG A 171 -5.86 15.72 5.47
C ARG A 171 -5.80 14.26 5.92
N SER A 172 -5.21 14.02 7.09
CA SER A 172 -5.16 12.66 7.63
C SER A 172 -6.58 12.13 7.82
N PRO A 173 -6.89 10.91 7.35
CA PRO A 173 -8.24 10.33 7.48
C PRO A 173 -8.64 10.10 8.94
N LEU A 174 -7.70 10.14 9.88
CA LEU A 174 -8.01 10.11 11.31
C LEU A 174 -8.79 11.34 11.78
N THR A 175 -8.59 12.50 11.14
CA THR A 175 -9.24 13.76 11.55
C THR A 175 -10.76 13.73 11.36
N TRP A 176 -11.25 12.80 10.54
CA TRP A 176 -12.67 12.53 10.35
C TRP A 176 -13.39 12.10 11.64
N PHE A 177 -12.66 11.48 12.57
CA PHE A 177 -13.21 10.99 13.83
C PHE A 177 -13.11 12.00 14.98
N GLY A 178 -12.67 13.23 14.70
CA GLY A 178 -12.52 14.31 15.67
C GLY A 178 -11.08 14.80 15.82
N ILE A 179 -10.93 15.88 16.60
CA ILE A 179 -9.65 16.56 16.82
C ILE A 179 -8.70 15.68 17.66
N LEU A 180 -9.25 14.92 18.60
CA LEU A 180 -8.48 14.04 19.48
C LEU A 180 -8.77 12.57 19.17
N THR A 181 -7.94 11.96 18.31
CA THR A 181 -8.07 10.53 17.98
C THR A 181 -7.39 9.63 19.03
N PRO A 182 -8.09 8.62 19.58
CA PRO A 182 -7.49 7.68 20.54
C PRO A 182 -6.25 6.97 19.98
N ARG A 183 -5.36 6.55 20.88
CA ARG A 183 -4.14 5.82 20.51
C ARG A 183 -4.48 4.52 19.76
N GLU A 184 -5.51 3.82 20.21
CA GLU A 184 -5.96 2.54 19.66
C GLU A 184 -6.43 2.69 18.21
N LEU A 185 -7.11 3.79 17.89
CA LEU A 185 -7.54 4.10 16.53
C LEU A 185 -6.35 4.38 15.61
N ARG A 186 -5.33 5.09 16.12
CA ARG A 186 -4.06 5.31 15.40
C ARG A 186 -3.32 4.00 15.15
N SER A 187 -3.24 3.13 16.16
CA SER A 187 -2.69 1.78 16.02
C SER A 187 -3.44 0.97 14.97
N ALA A 188 -4.78 1.02 14.97
CA ALA A 188 -5.59 0.34 13.96
C ALA A 188 -5.27 0.83 12.54
N GLN A 189 -5.22 2.16 12.32
CA GLN A 189 -4.86 2.72 11.03
C GLN A 189 -3.46 2.28 10.59
N GLN A 190 -2.47 2.30 11.50
CA GLN A 190 -1.11 1.87 11.19
C GLN A 190 -1.08 0.39 10.76
N SER A 191 -1.74 -0.49 11.52
CA SER A 191 -1.81 -1.92 11.21
C SER A 191 -2.50 -2.19 9.88
N PHE A 192 -3.65 -1.56 9.59
CA PHE A 192 -4.31 -1.70 8.29
C PHE A 192 -3.47 -1.14 7.15
N SER A 193 -2.83 0.02 7.35
CA SER A 193 -1.96 0.65 6.35
C SER A 193 -0.74 -0.22 6.03
N SER A 194 -0.20 -0.92 7.02
CA SER A 194 0.89 -1.89 6.86
C SER A 194 0.43 -3.16 6.15
N ALA A 195 -0.78 -3.65 6.45
CA ALA A 195 -1.33 -4.84 5.78
C ALA A 195 -1.42 -4.63 4.26
N ILE A 196 -1.94 -3.47 3.84
CA ILE A 196 -2.16 -3.14 2.42
C ILE A 196 -0.95 -2.48 1.74
N SER A 197 0.26 -2.52 2.32
CA SER A 197 1.48 -2.07 1.65
C SER A 197 2.25 -3.25 1.06
N THR A 198 3.54 -3.34 1.38
CA THR A 198 4.49 -4.34 0.89
C THR A 198 4.03 -5.78 1.08
N PRO A 199 3.37 -6.19 2.18
CA PRO A 199 2.90 -7.56 2.34
C PRO A 199 1.86 -7.96 1.28
N THR A 200 0.85 -7.12 1.05
CA THR A 200 -0.16 -7.39 0.02
C THR A 200 0.45 -7.34 -1.37
N GLU A 201 1.35 -6.38 -1.63
CA GLU A 201 2.08 -6.28 -2.90
C GLU A 201 2.87 -7.56 -3.21
N SER A 202 3.66 -8.03 -2.24
CA SER A 202 4.45 -9.26 -2.34
C SER A 202 3.56 -10.47 -2.56
N ALA A 203 2.45 -10.60 -1.82
CA ALA A 203 1.53 -11.71 -1.96
C ALA A 203 0.90 -11.77 -3.37
N VAL A 204 0.46 -10.63 -3.90
CA VAL A 204 -0.16 -10.59 -5.24
C VAL A 204 0.87 -10.88 -6.33
N ASN A 205 2.07 -10.30 -6.23
CA ASN A 205 3.14 -10.51 -7.20
C ASN A 205 3.63 -11.97 -7.19
N ALA A 206 3.86 -12.54 -6.00
CA ALA A 206 4.22 -13.95 -5.86
C ALA A 206 3.11 -14.88 -6.40
N ALA A 207 1.84 -14.62 -6.10
CA ALA A 207 0.74 -15.41 -6.64
C ALA A 207 0.66 -15.36 -8.18
N ARG A 208 1.02 -14.21 -8.78
CA ARG A 208 1.10 -14.07 -10.23
C ARG A 208 2.28 -14.86 -10.80
N GLU A 209 3.47 -14.70 -10.24
CA GLU A 209 4.68 -15.42 -10.67
C GLU A 209 4.49 -16.94 -10.60
N MET A 210 3.84 -17.45 -9.55
CA MET A 210 3.48 -18.87 -9.42
C MET A 210 2.68 -19.37 -10.62
N ARG A 211 1.64 -18.63 -11.06
CA ARG A 211 0.82 -19.03 -12.21
C ARG A 211 1.62 -19.07 -13.51
N GLN A 212 2.59 -18.17 -13.68
CA GLN A 212 3.47 -18.19 -14.84
C GLN A 212 4.39 -19.41 -14.82
N LEU A 213 5.01 -19.69 -13.67
CA LEU A 213 5.87 -20.84 -13.47
C LEU A 213 5.10 -22.16 -13.67
N GLU A 214 3.87 -22.27 -13.18
CA GLU A 214 3.00 -23.43 -13.43
C GLU A 214 2.76 -23.67 -14.93
N ALA A 215 2.53 -22.59 -15.70
CA ALA A 215 2.36 -22.70 -17.15
C ALA A 215 3.66 -23.16 -17.83
N GLU A 216 4.82 -22.66 -17.41
CA GLU A 216 6.13 -23.09 -17.91
C GLU A 216 6.44 -24.54 -17.54
N ILE A 217 6.23 -24.95 -16.29
CA ILE A 217 6.41 -26.32 -15.81
C ILE A 217 5.53 -27.28 -16.63
N ASN A 218 4.27 -26.91 -16.87
CA ASN A 218 3.38 -27.74 -17.68
C ASN A 218 3.84 -27.86 -19.13
N ARG A 219 4.46 -26.81 -19.71
CA ARG A 219 5.04 -26.85 -21.05
C ARG A 219 6.30 -27.72 -21.09
N THR A 220 7.22 -27.56 -20.15
CA THR A 220 8.46 -28.37 -20.09
C THR A 220 8.13 -29.83 -19.86
N ARG A 221 7.21 -30.16 -18.95
CA ARG A 221 6.73 -31.55 -18.74
C ARG A 221 6.15 -32.18 -20.00
N LYS A 222 5.42 -31.42 -20.82
CA LYS A 222 4.92 -31.91 -22.12
C LYS A 222 6.06 -32.18 -23.09
N ALA A 223 7.08 -31.31 -23.11
CA ALA A 223 8.26 -31.51 -23.95
C ALA A 223 9.09 -32.74 -23.50
N VAL A 224 9.23 -32.98 -22.19
CA VAL A 224 9.92 -34.16 -21.63
C VAL A 224 9.23 -35.43 -22.12
N ARG A 225 7.91 -35.52 -21.93
CA ARG A 225 7.11 -36.66 -22.39
C ARG A 225 7.18 -36.89 -23.90
N LYS A 226 7.34 -35.83 -24.70
CA LYS A 226 7.50 -35.95 -26.15
C LYS A 226 8.88 -36.47 -26.52
N ALA A 227 9.93 -36.00 -25.85
CA ALA A 227 11.31 -36.46 -26.05
C ALA A 227 11.48 -37.94 -25.66
N GLU A 228 10.88 -38.36 -24.54
CA GLU A 228 10.87 -39.77 -24.10
C GLU A 228 10.19 -40.70 -25.11
N LYS A 229 9.04 -40.29 -25.67
CA LYS A 229 8.33 -41.05 -26.69
C LYS A 229 9.01 -41.04 -28.06
N GLY A 230 9.77 -40.00 -28.37
CA GLY A 230 10.53 -39.88 -29.62
C GLY A 230 11.81 -40.72 -29.65
N GLY A 231 12.33 -41.11 -28.48
CA GLY A 231 13.49 -42.01 -28.36
C GLY A 231 13.15 -43.50 -28.29
N THR A 232 11.87 -43.88 -28.42
CA THR A 232 11.38 -45.27 -28.30
C THR A 232 10.75 -45.81 -29.60
N ALA A 233 10.93 -45.15 -30.75
CA ALA A 233 10.34 -45.49 -32.06
C ALA A 233 11.39 -45.54 -33.19
#